data_AF-A0A2P2E358-F1
#
_entry.id   AF-A0A2P2E358-F1
#
_cell.length_a   1.000
_cell.length_b   1.000
_cell.length_c   1.000
_cell.angle_alpha   90.00
_cell.angle_beta   90.00
_cell.angle_gamma   90.00
#
_symmetry.space_group_name_H-M   'P 1'
#
loop_
_entity.id
_entity.type
_entity.pdbx_description
1 polymer ?
#
loop_
_entity_poly.entity_id
_entity_poly.type
_entity_poly.pdbx_seq_one_letter_code
_entity_poly.pdbx_strand_id
1 'polypeptide(L)'
;MFACLPELKKEWNRVQVEPVPLGDENRLKLISESIWLDFPKSKHQCSRISIGAWNDFGVQGLFCHFLQYLQPKSLRELLHVPIYVDGPHSENLLNLTNKKDFGRYHPEFPKRLLKYFLPAKENTKFRLITQLNYDTYLRRFARTFYVVHRKFHSDLNFFEKEVNRYEELLSENRLEPFYLEKFRYFMYPDFTDSEDIEESAKFFIKKGDELYDSKLVMESVGFWIRRTIDGTDQGFYQFLLEILQTYDSEFLRDYQ
;
A
#
# COMPACT_ATOMS: atom_id res chain seq x y z
N MET A 1 10.99 -2.03 28.20
CA MET A 1 11.55 -0.68 28.07
C MET A 1 11.68 -0.43 26.57
N PHE A 2 10.58 -0.04 25.92
CA PHE A 2 10.53 0.18 24.48
C PHE A 2 11.11 1.57 24.21
N ALA A 3 12.23 1.64 23.50
CA ALA A 3 12.71 2.91 22.97
C ALA A 3 11.60 3.52 22.09
N CYS A 4 11.35 4.81 22.27
CA CYS A 4 10.35 5.60 21.56
C CYS A 4 10.44 5.37 20.04
N LEU A 5 9.41 4.73 19.47
CA LEU A 5 9.16 4.60 18.02
C LEU A 5 9.43 5.90 17.21
N PRO A 6 9.21 7.12 17.74
CA PRO A 6 9.60 8.37 17.07
C PRO A 6 11.09 8.51 16.71
N GLU A 7 12.02 7.96 17.50
CA GLU A 7 13.46 8.01 17.19
C GLU A 7 13.85 7.02 16.10
N LEU A 8 13.29 5.79 16.15
CA LEU A 8 13.44 4.79 15.09
C LEU A 8 12.89 5.28 13.74
N LYS A 9 11.75 5.99 13.74
CA LYS A 9 11.17 6.61 12.52
C LYS A 9 12.12 7.63 11.88
N LYS A 10 12.85 8.43 12.66
CA LYS A 10 13.84 9.40 12.15
C LYS A 10 15.08 8.73 11.57
N GLU A 11 15.50 7.59 12.12
CA GLU A 11 16.64 6.83 11.63
C GLU A 11 16.32 6.08 10.32
N TRP A 12 15.10 5.58 10.16
CA TRP A 12 14.67 4.81 8.98
C TRP A 12 14.64 5.61 7.68
N ASN A 13 14.34 6.90 7.76
CA ASN A 13 14.44 7.81 6.62
C ASN A 13 15.88 8.03 6.13
N ARG A 14 16.88 7.71 6.96
CA ARG A 14 18.32 7.81 6.63
C ARG A 14 18.95 6.50 6.17
N VAL A 15 18.21 5.38 6.26
CA VAL A 15 18.72 4.06 5.86
C VAL A 15 19.03 4.05 4.37
N GLN A 16 20.31 3.86 4.05
CA GLN A 16 20.81 3.61 2.71
C GLN A 16 20.47 2.17 2.32
N VAL A 17 19.98 1.97 1.09
CA VAL A 17 19.65 0.63 0.59
C VAL A 17 20.92 -0.01 0.06
N GLU A 18 21.50 -0.93 0.83
CA GLU A 18 22.65 -1.71 0.38
C GLU A 18 22.29 -2.50 -0.90
N PRO A 19 23.18 -2.53 -1.90
CA PRO A 19 22.93 -3.24 -3.15
C PRO A 19 22.81 -4.74 -2.89
N VAL A 20 21.85 -5.39 -3.54
CA VAL A 20 21.80 -6.86 -3.57
C VAL A 20 22.91 -7.40 -4.49
N PRO A 21 23.37 -8.65 -4.30
CA PRO A 21 24.32 -9.28 -5.22
C PRO A 21 23.81 -9.24 -6.66
N LEU A 22 24.71 -9.01 -7.62
CA LEU A 22 24.37 -8.86 -9.05
C LEU A 22 23.54 -10.04 -9.61
N GLY A 23 23.81 -11.26 -9.12
CA GLY A 23 23.03 -12.44 -9.48
C GLY A 23 21.56 -12.33 -9.09
N ASP A 24 21.28 -11.83 -7.88
CA ASP A 24 19.90 -11.65 -7.39
C ASP A 24 19.24 -10.42 -7.99
N GLU A 25 20.00 -9.36 -8.28
CA GLU A 25 19.50 -8.20 -9.02
C GLU A 25 18.95 -8.58 -10.40
N ASN A 26 19.71 -9.40 -11.16
CA ASN A 26 19.27 -9.90 -12.46
C ASN A 26 18.01 -10.77 -12.33
N ARG A 27 17.92 -11.61 -11.29
CA ARG A 27 16.73 -12.43 -11.03
C ARG A 27 15.52 -11.58 -10.68
N LEU A 28 15.69 -10.58 -9.82
CA LEU A 28 14.63 -9.62 -9.46
C LEU A 28 14.11 -8.89 -10.69
N LYS A 29 15.00 -8.42 -11.56
CA LYS A 29 14.62 -7.76 -12.81
C LYS A 29 13.76 -8.68 -13.69
N LEU A 30 14.21 -9.90 -13.96
CA LEU A 30 13.46 -10.86 -14.77
C LEU A 30 12.10 -11.18 -14.16
N ILE A 31 12.05 -11.42 -12.84
CA ILE A 31 10.80 -11.70 -12.14
C ILE A 31 9.86 -10.50 -12.21
N SER A 32 10.37 -9.28 -12.01
CA SER A 32 9.56 -8.06 -12.13
C SER A 32 9.00 -7.91 -13.53
N GLU A 33 9.82 -8.06 -14.57
CA GLU A 33 9.37 -7.99 -15.96
C GLU A 33 8.29 -9.05 -16.25
N SER A 34 8.48 -10.30 -15.79
CA SER A 34 7.47 -11.36 -15.91
C SER A 34 6.17 -11.03 -15.18
N ILE A 35 6.23 -10.46 -13.97
CA ILE A 35 5.03 -10.04 -13.23
C ILE A 35 4.24 -9.05 -14.06
N TRP A 36 4.89 -8.01 -14.59
CA TRP A 36 4.22 -6.98 -15.37
C TRP A 36 3.66 -7.48 -16.71
N LEU A 37 4.38 -8.35 -17.41
CA LEU A 37 3.97 -8.89 -18.71
C LEU A 37 2.86 -9.94 -18.57
N ASP A 38 3.00 -10.85 -17.62
CA ASP A 38 2.15 -12.02 -17.48
C ASP A 38 1.05 -11.84 -16.42
N PHE A 39 0.96 -10.68 -15.74
CA PHE A 39 -0.11 -10.40 -14.78
C PHE A 39 -1.51 -10.84 -15.27
N PRO A 40 -1.92 -10.57 -16.53
CA PRO A 40 -3.24 -10.98 -17.04
C PRO A 40 -3.45 -12.51 -17.06
N LYS A 41 -2.37 -13.29 -17.12
CA LYS A 41 -2.38 -14.76 -17.15
C LYS A 41 -2.22 -15.38 -15.77
N SER A 42 -2.00 -14.56 -14.75
CA SER A 42 -1.76 -15.03 -13.39
C SER A 42 -3.02 -15.63 -12.79
N LYS A 43 -2.81 -16.62 -11.92
CA LYS A 43 -3.83 -17.36 -11.20
C LYS A 43 -3.76 -16.99 -9.74
N HIS A 44 -4.93 -16.84 -9.14
CA HIS A 44 -5.08 -16.57 -7.72
C HIS A 44 -4.53 -17.74 -6.88
N GLN A 45 -3.47 -17.50 -6.09
CA GLN A 45 -2.79 -18.56 -5.32
C GLN A 45 -3.33 -18.76 -3.89
N CYS A 46 -4.22 -17.89 -3.41
CA CYS A 46 -4.72 -18.03 -2.04
C CYS A 46 -5.87 -19.06 -1.96
N SER A 47 -5.83 -19.92 -0.93
CA SER A 47 -6.74 -21.06 -0.71
C SER A 47 -8.17 -20.68 -0.34
N ARG A 48 -8.42 -19.43 0.08
CA ARG A 48 -9.78 -18.92 0.31
C ARG A 48 -10.36 -18.34 -0.96
N ILE A 49 -11.16 -19.15 -1.63
CA ILE A 49 -12.20 -18.68 -2.56
C ILE A 49 -13.27 -18.00 -1.72
N SER A 50 -13.34 -16.67 -1.70
CA SER A 50 -14.65 -16.03 -1.57
C SER A 50 -15.20 -15.87 -2.98
N ILE A 51 -16.25 -16.62 -3.25
CA ILE A 51 -17.07 -16.61 -4.46
C ILE A 51 -17.42 -15.16 -4.81
N GLY A 52 -17.02 -14.72 -5.99
CA GLY A 52 -17.32 -13.40 -6.52
C GLY A 52 -16.44 -13.18 -7.74
N ALA A 53 -17.04 -12.78 -8.86
CA ALA A 53 -16.38 -12.62 -10.14
C ALA A 53 -15.11 -11.75 -10.04
N TRP A 54 -14.33 -11.72 -11.11
CA TRP A 54 -13.14 -10.90 -11.34
C TRP A 54 -13.29 -9.37 -11.06
N ASN A 55 -14.42 -8.92 -10.53
CA ASN A 55 -14.78 -7.57 -10.16
C ASN A 55 -14.66 -7.26 -8.66
N ASP A 56 -14.31 -8.24 -7.80
CA ASP A 56 -14.33 -8.09 -6.33
C ASP A 56 -12.93 -7.95 -5.68
N PHE A 57 -11.90 -7.66 -6.49
CA PHE A 57 -10.51 -7.59 -6.05
C PHE A 57 -10.23 -6.34 -5.22
N GLY A 58 -10.22 -6.50 -3.89
CA GLY A 58 -9.42 -5.65 -3.01
C GLY A 58 -7.92 -5.94 -3.16
N VAL A 59 -7.09 -5.27 -2.36
CA VAL A 59 -5.62 -5.38 -2.39
C VAL A 59 -5.15 -6.83 -2.14
N GLN A 60 -5.91 -7.59 -1.36
CA GLN A 60 -5.64 -9.01 -1.12
C GLN A 60 -5.66 -9.81 -2.43
N GLY A 61 -6.60 -9.52 -3.33
CA GLY A 61 -6.70 -10.19 -4.61
C GLY A 61 -5.45 -9.97 -5.46
N LEU A 62 -5.03 -8.70 -5.56
CA LEU A 62 -3.80 -8.32 -6.25
C LEU A 62 -2.58 -9.08 -5.71
N PHE A 63 -2.47 -9.16 -4.38
CA PHE A 63 -1.41 -9.93 -3.73
C PHE A 63 -1.48 -11.43 -4.06
N CYS A 64 -2.66 -12.04 -4.07
CA CYS A 64 -2.81 -13.47 -4.39
C CYS A 64 -2.41 -13.82 -5.83
N HIS A 65 -2.50 -12.87 -6.77
CA HIS A 65 -1.95 -13.02 -8.13
C HIS A 65 -0.43 -12.87 -8.15
N PHE A 66 0.12 -11.92 -7.39
CA PHE A 66 1.57 -11.71 -7.26
C PHE A 66 2.29 -12.97 -6.73
N LEU A 67 1.67 -13.70 -5.80
CA LEU A 67 2.20 -14.94 -5.24
C LEU A 67 2.56 -16.00 -6.28
N GLN A 68 1.93 -16.01 -7.46
CA GLN A 68 2.30 -16.98 -8.51
C GLN A 68 3.76 -16.83 -8.95
N TYR A 69 4.27 -15.60 -8.99
CA TYR A 69 5.61 -15.31 -9.48
C TYR A 69 6.63 -15.28 -8.35
N LEU A 70 6.21 -14.81 -7.18
CA LEU A 70 7.14 -14.55 -6.11
C LEU A 70 6.52 -14.79 -4.73
N GLN A 71 6.93 -15.91 -4.11
CA GLN A 71 6.55 -16.27 -2.76
C GLN A 71 7.29 -15.40 -1.73
N PRO A 72 6.70 -15.12 -0.55
CA PRO A 72 7.30 -14.23 0.45
C PRO A 72 8.72 -14.64 0.87
N LYS A 73 8.97 -15.95 1.03
CA LYS A 73 10.29 -16.49 1.34
C LYS A 73 11.33 -16.12 0.28
N SER A 74 11.01 -16.33 -0.99
CA SER A 74 11.90 -16.04 -2.11
C SER A 74 12.11 -14.54 -2.29
N LEU A 75 11.08 -13.72 -2.05
CA LEU A 75 11.21 -12.26 -2.07
C LEU A 75 12.20 -11.78 -0.99
N ARG A 76 12.09 -12.28 0.24
CA ARG A 76 13.04 -11.98 1.33
C ARG A 76 14.47 -12.35 0.94
N GLU A 77 14.67 -13.57 0.43
CA GLU A 77 15.99 -14.07 0.04
C GLU A 77 16.61 -13.21 -1.07
N LEU A 78 15.83 -12.83 -2.09
CA LEU A 78 16.30 -11.98 -3.19
C LEU A 78 16.55 -10.53 -2.76
N LEU A 79 15.74 -10.00 -1.84
CA LEU A 79 15.87 -8.63 -1.36
C LEU A 79 16.93 -8.47 -0.26
N HIS A 80 17.41 -9.57 0.33
CA HIS A 80 18.36 -9.59 1.46
C HIS A 80 17.87 -8.82 2.71
N VAL A 81 16.57 -8.58 2.82
CA VAL A 81 15.92 -7.97 3.99
C VAL A 81 14.60 -8.68 4.28
N PRO A 82 14.17 -8.79 5.56
CA PRO A 82 12.84 -9.29 5.87
C PRO A 82 11.77 -8.37 5.24
N ILE A 83 10.64 -8.96 4.86
CA ILE A 83 9.48 -8.15 4.42
C ILE A 83 8.88 -7.43 5.63
N TYR A 84 8.68 -8.17 6.72
CA TYR A 84 8.11 -7.67 7.97
C TYR A 84 9.11 -7.81 9.11
N VAL A 85 9.18 -6.81 9.98
CA VAL A 85 9.99 -6.85 11.20
C VAL A 85 9.20 -7.32 12.41
N ASP A 86 7.88 -7.19 12.37
CA ASP A 86 6.97 -7.57 13.45
C ASP A 86 5.54 -7.76 12.92
N GLY A 87 4.67 -8.35 13.74
CA GLY A 87 3.27 -8.58 13.48
C GLY A 87 2.90 -10.05 13.28
N PRO A 88 1.68 -10.34 12.78
CA PRO A 88 1.12 -11.68 12.81
C PRO A 88 1.57 -12.57 11.65
N HIS A 89 2.39 -12.05 10.74
CA HIS A 89 2.91 -12.80 9.60
C HIS A 89 4.11 -13.65 10.04
N SER A 90 4.19 -14.88 9.54
CA SER A 90 5.39 -15.71 9.72
C SER A 90 6.34 -15.51 8.54
N GLU A 91 7.58 -16.02 8.67
CA GLU A 91 8.59 -15.91 7.61
C GLU A 91 8.13 -16.41 6.24
N ASN A 92 7.18 -17.34 6.21
CA ASN A 92 6.74 -18.02 4.99
C ASN A 92 5.24 -17.84 4.69
N LEU A 93 4.45 -17.27 5.62
CA LEU A 93 3.00 -17.20 5.48
C LEU A 93 2.44 -15.85 5.93
N LEU A 94 1.66 -15.23 5.05
CA LEU A 94 0.83 -14.09 5.45
C LEU A 94 -0.35 -14.56 6.29
N ASN A 95 -0.44 -14.05 7.51
CA ASN A 95 -1.66 -14.08 8.28
C ASN A 95 -2.59 -12.93 7.88
N LEU A 96 -3.55 -13.21 7.00
CA LEU A 96 -4.55 -12.26 6.53
C LEU A 96 -5.83 -12.23 7.39
N THR A 97 -5.88 -13.05 8.44
CA THR A 97 -7.08 -13.24 9.27
C THR A 97 -6.96 -12.64 10.66
N ASN A 98 -5.77 -12.21 11.06
CA ASN A 98 -5.58 -11.55 12.34
C ASN A 98 -6.25 -10.17 12.31
N LYS A 99 -7.26 -9.98 13.16
CA LYS A 99 -8.01 -8.72 13.30
C LYS A 99 -7.46 -7.81 14.40
N LYS A 100 -6.50 -8.29 15.17
CA LYS A 100 -5.98 -7.67 16.39
C LYS A 100 -4.50 -7.27 16.28
N ASP A 101 -3.90 -7.47 15.12
CA ASP A 101 -2.53 -7.07 14.82
C ASP A 101 -2.33 -6.96 13.31
N PHE A 102 -1.25 -6.31 12.88
CA PHE A 102 -0.92 -6.14 11.47
C PHE A 102 0.59 -6.26 11.22
N GLY A 103 0.98 -6.61 9.99
CA GLY A 103 2.38 -6.71 9.63
C GLY A 103 3.07 -5.36 9.54
N ARG A 104 4.14 -5.17 10.30
CA ARG A 104 5.00 -3.97 10.28
C ARG A 104 6.14 -4.20 9.29
N TYR A 105 6.18 -3.42 8.22
CA TYR A 105 7.18 -3.63 7.17
C TYR A 105 8.60 -3.26 7.65
N HIS A 106 9.59 -3.93 7.09
CA HIS A 106 10.96 -3.44 7.17
C HIS A 106 11.10 -2.11 6.40
N PRO A 107 11.76 -1.09 6.94
CA PRO A 107 11.83 0.25 6.31
C PRO A 107 12.51 0.26 4.94
N GLU A 108 13.42 -0.67 4.67
CA GLU A 108 14.03 -0.81 3.34
C GLU A 108 13.11 -1.49 2.32
N PHE A 109 12.10 -2.23 2.76
CA PHE A 109 11.24 -3.00 1.87
C PHE A 109 10.60 -2.14 0.77
N PRO A 110 9.88 -1.03 1.06
CA PRO A 110 9.30 -0.19 0.02
C PRO A 110 10.37 0.48 -0.88
N LYS A 111 11.55 0.80 -0.34
CA LYS A 111 12.66 1.36 -1.11
C LYS A 111 13.20 0.34 -2.13
N ARG A 112 13.29 -0.93 -1.72
CA ARG A 112 13.69 -2.04 -2.61
C ARG A 112 12.62 -2.36 -3.65
N LEU A 113 11.33 -2.25 -3.31
CA LEU A 113 10.26 -2.34 -4.30
C LEU A 113 10.40 -1.27 -5.39
N LEU A 114 10.62 -0.01 -4.99
CA LEU A 114 10.86 1.08 -5.94
C LEU A 114 12.04 0.80 -6.87
N LYS A 115 13.15 0.29 -6.33
CA LYS A 115 14.36 0.02 -7.10
C LYS A 115 14.19 -1.14 -8.09
N TYR A 116 13.52 -2.22 -7.69
CA TYR A 116 13.56 -3.48 -8.44
C TYR A 116 12.24 -3.86 -9.13
N PHE A 117 11.10 -3.28 -8.75
CA PHE A 117 9.78 -3.71 -9.22
C PHE A 117 9.10 -2.75 -10.23
N LEU A 118 9.81 -1.74 -10.74
CA LEU A 118 9.30 -0.80 -11.75
C LEU A 118 10.21 -0.70 -13.00
N PRO A 119 10.38 -1.80 -13.77
CA PRO A 119 11.25 -1.83 -14.95
C PRO A 119 10.83 -0.82 -16.04
N ALA A 120 9.55 -0.45 -16.09
CA ALA A 120 9.02 0.53 -17.03
C ALA A 120 9.56 1.96 -16.83
N LYS A 121 10.11 2.28 -15.65
CA LYS A 121 10.68 3.61 -15.36
C LYS A 121 11.83 3.95 -16.30
N GLU A 122 12.70 2.98 -16.58
CA GLU A 122 13.90 3.16 -17.41
C GLU A 122 13.72 2.65 -18.84
N ASN A 123 12.66 1.89 -19.11
CA ASN A 123 12.46 1.23 -20.40
C ASN A 123 11.13 1.65 -21.04
N THR A 124 11.19 2.65 -21.95
CA THR A 124 10.01 3.17 -22.64
C THR A 124 9.31 2.11 -23.50
N LYS A 125 10.03 1.18 -24.13
CA LYS A 125 9.42 0.09 -24.91
C LYS A 125 8.65 -0.84 -23.99
N PHE A 126 9.23 -1.19 -22.84
CA PHE A 126 8.58 -2.01 -21.83
C PHE A 126 7.31 -1.33 -21.29
N ARG A 127 7.39 -0.03 -20.96
CA ARG A 127 6.22 0.75 -20.55
C ARG A 127 5.08 0.67 -21.56
N LEU A 128 5.38 0.84 -22.85
CA LEU A 128 4.36 0.81 -23.90
C LEU A 128 3.64 -0.55 -23.98
N ILE A 129 4.36 -1.66 -23.85
CA ILE A 129 3.76 -3.00 -23.91
C ILE A 129 3.00 -3.38 -22.64
N THR A 130 3.35 -2.80 -21.49
CA THR A 130 2.68 -3.06 -20.20
C THR A 130 1.61 -2.03 -19.83
N GLN A 131 1.44 -0.98 -20.63
CA GLN A 131 0.45 0.08 -20.38
C GLN A 131 -0.97 -0.48 -20.21
N LEU A 132 -1.40 -1.38 -21.10
CA LEU A 132 -2.71 -2.01 -21.02
C LEU A 132 -2.88 -2.80 -19.71
N ASN A 133 -1.84 -3.51 -19.26
CA ASN A 133 -1.88 -4.25 -18.01
C ASN A 133 -2.00 -3.30 -16.81
N TYR A 134 -1.29 -2.17 -16.82
CA TYR A 134 -1.49 -1.13 -15.81
C TYR A 134 -2.94 -0.61 -15.81
N ASP A 135 -3.43 -0.20 -16.97
CA ASP A 135 -4.75 0.42 -17.12
C ASP A 135 -5.89 -0.50 -16.70
N THR A 136 -5.78 -1.79 -16.99
CA THR A 136 -6.79 -2.80 -16.65
C THR A 136 -6.71 -3.22 -15.19
N TYR A 137 -5.52 -3.43 -14.62
CA TYR A 137 -5.40 -4.14 -13.34
C TYR A 137 -4.89 -3.30 -12.17
N LEU A 138 -4.08 -2.27 -12.42
CA LEU A 138 -3.38 -1.53 -11.37
C LEU A 138 -3.86 -0.09 -11.20
N ARG A 139 -4.34 0.55 -12.27
CA ARG A 139 -4.73 1.96 -12.29
C ARG A 139 -5.73 2.32 -11.20
N ARG A 140 -6.76 1.49 -10.99
CA ARG A 140 -7.75 1.71 -9.92
C ARG A 140 -7.08 1.79 -8.55
N PHE A 141 -6.20 0.83 -8.23
CA PHE A 141 -5.46 0.80 -6.96
C PHE A 141 -4.55 2.01 -6.81
N ALA A 142 -3.74 2.30 -7.84
CA ALA A 142 -2.79 3.40 -7.79
C ALA A 142 -3.50 4.75 -7.55
N ARG A 143 -4.56 5.03 -8.31
CA ARG A 143 -5.35 6.25 -8.13
C ARG A 143 -6.04 6.31 -6.76
N THR A 144 -6.70 5.22 -6.31
CA THR A 144 -7.38 5.21 -4.99
C THR A 144 -6.39 5.44 -3.85
N PHE A 145 -5.24 4.78 -3.87
CA PHE A 145 -4.23 4.95 -2.83
C PHE A 145 -3.71 6.38 -2.78
N TYR A 146 -3.50 6.99 -3.94
CA TYR A 146 -3.01 8.37 -4.04
C TYR A 146 -4.04 9.37 -3.52
N VAL A 147 -5.31 9.28 -3.93
CA VAL A 147 -6.33 10.25 -3.51
C VAL A 147 -6.65 10.14 -2.03
N VAL A 148 -6.63 8.94 -1.45
CA VAL A 148 -6.82 8.74 0.00
C VAL A 148 -5.64 9.35 0.77
N HIS A 149 -4.41 9.10 0.32
CA HIS A 149 -3.22 9.71 0.93
C HIS A 149 -3.29 11.23 0.89
N ARG A 150 -3.64 11.81 -0.28
CA ARG A 150 -3.84 13.26 -0.44
C ARG A 150 -4.91 13.79 0.49
N LYS A 151 -6.07 13.11 0.60
CA LYS A 151 -7.16 13.54 1.47
C LYS A 151 -6.71 13.56 2.94
N PHE A 152 -6.02 12.53 3.42
CA PHE A 152 -5.42 12.56 4.76
C PHE A 152 -4.45 13.73 4.95
N HIS A 153 -3.58 13.99 3.97
CA HIS A 153 -2.59 15.06 4.08
C HIS A 153 -3.16 16.46 3.92
N SER A 154 -4.42 16.60 3.52
CA SER A 154 -5.13 17.89 3.54
C SER A 154 -5.60 18.27 4.95
N ASP A 155 -5.65 17.31 5.88
CA ASP A 155 -5.90 17.55 7.30
C ASP A 155 -5.03 16.61 8.16
N LEU A 156 -3.77 17.02 8.36
CA LEU A 156 -2.80 16.25 9.14
C LEU A 156 -3.22 16.08 10.60
N ASN A 157 -3.95 17.05 11.16
CA ASN A 157 -4.41 16.96 12.55
C ASN A 157 -5.39 15.80 12.72
N PHE A 158 -6.36 15.66 11.81
CA PHE A 158 -7.24 14.50 11.80
C PHE A 158 -6.45 13.20 11.61
N PHE A 159 -5.56 13.17 10.61
CA PHE A 159 -4.84 11.95 10.27
C PHE A 159 -3.96 11.46 11.42
N GLU A 160 -3.21 12.34 12.08
CA GLU A 160 -2.38 12.01 13.23
C GLU A 160 -3.21 11.52 14.43
N LYS A 161 -4.34 12.20 14.72
CA LYS A 161 -5.28 11.74 15.77
C LYS A 161 -5.78 10.33 15.50
N GLU A 162 -6.15 10.05 14.25
CA GLU A 162 -6.67 8.75 13.85
C GLU A 162 -5.59 7.65 13.89
N VAL A 163 -4.36 7.96 13.48
CA VAL A 163 -3.21 7.06 13.59
C VAL A 163 -2.95 6.70 15.05
N ASN A 164 -2.88 7.70 15.94
CA ASN A 164 -2.66 7.49 17.37
C ASN A 164 -3.81 6.68 17.99
N ARG A 165 -5.06 6.99 17.64
CA ARG A 165 -6.23 6.25 18.12
C ARG A 165 -6.20 4.78 17.68
N TYR A 166 -5.84 4.51 16.43
CA TYR A 166 -5.72 3.14 15.93
C TYR A 166 -4.63 2.37 16.70
N GLU A 167 -3.47 2.98 16.88
CA GLU A 167 -2.35 2.38 17.61
C GLU A 167 -2.69 2.11 19.08
N GLU A 168 -3.31 3.08 19.77
CA GLU A 168 -3.78 2.96 21.15
C GLU A 168 -4.75 1.79 21.30
N LEU A 169 -5.83 1.78 20.50
CA LEU A 169 -6.84 0.71 20.54
C LEU A 169 -6.24 -0.67 20.24
N LEU A 170 -5.27 -0.74 19.34
CA LEU A 170 -4.55 -1.97 19.05
C LEU A 170 -3.73 -2.43 20.26
N SER A 171 -2.94 -1.53 20.85
CA SER A 171 -2.07 -1.81 22.00
C SER A 171 -2.86 -2.24 23.24
N GLU A 172 -4.05 -1.69 23.42
CA GLU A 172 -4.97 -2.02 24.52
C GLU A 172 -5.88 -3.21 24.21
N ASN A 173 -5.75 -3.83 23.02
CA ASN A 173 -6.61 -4.93 22.56
C ASN A 173 -8.11 -4.57 22.58
N ARG A 174 -8.41 -3.29 22.29
CA ARG A 174 -9.74 -2.67 22.20
C ARG A 174 -10.14 -2.34 20.75
N LEU A 175 -9.31 -2.69 19.77
CA LEU A 175 -9.62 -2.44 18.37
C LEU A 175 -10.78 -3.35 17.92
N GLU A 176 -11.91 -2.72 17.61
CA GLU A 176 -13.11 -3.41 17.15
C GLU A 176 -12.90 -4.04 15.75
N PRO A 177 -13.48 -5.22 15.46
CA PRO A 177 -13.32 -5.92 14.18
C PRO A 177 -13.70 -5.11 12.94
N PHE A 178 -14.58 -4.12 13.08
CA PHE A 178 -15.12 -3.28 12.00
C PHE A 178 -14.69 -1.82 12.12
N TYR A 179 -13.60 -1.55 12.85
CA TYR A 179 -13.11 -0.18 13.09
C TYR A 179 -13.01 0.68 11.82
N LEU A 180 -12.55 0.10 10.71
CA LEU A 180 -12.35 0.80 9.45
C LEU A 180 -13.66 1.06 8.67
N GLU A 181 -14.80 0.45 9.06
CA GLU A 181 -16.07 0.65 8.35
C GLU A 181 -16.58 2.09 8.44
N LYS A 182 -16.16 2.84 9.47
CA LYS A 182 -16.47 4.27 9.58
C LYS A 182 -15.94 5.09 8.38
N PHE A 183 -14.96 4.57 7.64
CA PHE A 183 -14.38 5.21 6.47
C PHE A 183 -15.06 4.83 5.15
N ARG A 184 -16.19 4.13 5.17
CA ARG A 184 -16.95 3.75 3.96
C ARG A 184 -17.25 4.95 3.06
N TYR A 185 -17.55 6.10 3.67
CA TYR A 185 -17.86 7.34 2.97
C TYR A 185 -16.71 8.34 3.01
N PHE A 186 -15.48 7.90 3.29
CA PHE A 186 -14.34 8.80 3.50
C PHE A 186 -14.10 9.76 2.32
N MET A 187 -14.42 9.38 1.09
CA MET A 187 -14.24 10.26 -0.08
C MET A 187 -15.42 11.21 -0.34
N TYR A 188 -16.53 11.10 0.39
CA TYR A 188 -17.70 11.95 0.17
C TYR A 188 -17.47 13.37 0.71
N PRO A 189 -18.09 14.40 0.09
CA PRO A 189 -18.07 15.78 0.57
C PRO A 189 -18.48 15.94 2.02
N ASP A 190 -19.53 15.23 2.44
CA ASP A 190 -20.14 15.36 3.76
C ASP A 190 -19.52 14.44 4.81
N PHE A 191 -18.38 13.80 4.50
CA PHE A 191 -17.67 13.01 5.50
C PHE A 191 -17.19 13.93 6.63
N THR A 192 -17.71 13.70 7.83
CA THR A 192 -17.34 14.40 9.05
C THR A 192 -16.91 13.39 10.12
N ASP A 193 -15.94 13.78 10.92
CA ASP A 193 -15.46 13.05 12.11
C ASP A 193 -16.10 13.57 13.42
N SER A 194 -16.88 14.65 13.36
CA SER A 194 -17.58 15.26 14.50
C SER A 194 -18.98 15.74 14.10
N GLU A 195 -19.90 15.79 15.07
CA GLU A 195 -21.19 16.47 14.90
C GLU A 195 -21.04 18.00 14.97
N ASP A 196 -19.98 18.48 15.61
CA ASP A 196 -19.62 19.89 15.63
C ASP A 196 -18.85 20.26 14.35
N ILE A 197 -19.46 21.11 13.53
CA ILE A 197 -18.90 21.58 12.26
C ILE A 197 -17.62 22.37 12.48
N GLU A 198 -17.48 23.11 13.58
CA GLU A 198 -16.28 23.89 13.87
C GLU A 198 -15.09 22.99 14.21
N GLU A 199 -15.35 21.85 14.85
CA GLU A 199 -14.34 20.86 15.22
C GLU A 199 -14.09 19.79 14.15
N SER A 200 -14.99 19.67 13.16
CA SER A 200 -14.87 18.71 12.08
C SER A 200 -13.63 18.94 11.20
N ALA A 201 -13.05 17.82 10.76
CA ALA A 201 -11.92 17.80 9.84
C ALA A 201 -12.28 18.46 8.51
N LYS A 202 -11.40 19.35 8.05
CA LYS A 202 -11.62 20.18 6.85
C LYS A 202 -10.82 19.63 5.68
N PHE A 203 -11.25 18.48 5.18
CA PHE A 203 -10.57 17.85 4.07
C PHE A 203 -10.69 18.65 2.77
N PHE A 204 -9.60 18.65 1.99
CA PHE A 204 -9.67 19.00 0.59
C PHE A 204 -10.34 17.88 -0.21
N ILE A 205 -11.40 18.22 -0.94
CA ILE A 205 -12.17 17.28 -1.74
C ILE A 205 -12.25 17.80 -3.16
N LYS A 206 -11.89 16.95 -4.11
CA LYS A 206 -12.00 17.24 -5.54
C LYS A 206 -13.29 16.60 -6.07
N LYS A 207 -13.97 17.31 -6.97
CA LYS A 207 -15.15 16.77 -7.66
C LYS A 207 -14.84 15.41 -8.30
N GLY A 208 -15.66 14.40 -8.02
CA GLY A 208 -15.48 13.04 -8.52
C GLY A 208 -14.73 12.12 -7.56
N ASP A 209 -14.20 12.63 -6.45
CA ASP A 209 -13.61 11.80 -5.38
C ASP A 209 -14.66 10.81 -4.79
N GLU A 210 -15.93 11.20 -4.76
CA GLU A 210 -17.03 10.36 -4.30
C GLU A 210 -17.28 9.12 -5.18
N LEU A 211 -16.71 9.07 -6.39
CA LEU A 211 -16.87 7.97 -7.35
C LEU A 211 -15.90 6.80 -7.08
N TYR A 212 -14.94 6.97 -6.17
CA TYR A 212 -14.02 5.89 -5.83
C TYR A 212 -14.72 4.78 -5.03
N ASP A 213 -14.37 3.54 -5.35
CA ASP A 213 -14.94 2.36 -4.70
C ASP A 213 -14.72 2.36 -3.18
N SER A 214 -15.80 2.39 -2.42
CA SER A 214 -15.78 2.49 -0.96
C SER A 214 -14.99 1.39 -0.27
N LYS A 215 -15.02 0.16 -0.79
CA LYS A 215 -14.28 -0.98 -0.23
C LYS A 215 -12.77 -0.75 -0.35
N LEU A 216 -12.30 -0.39 -1.54
CA LEU A 216 -10.90 -0.08 -1.78
C LEU A 216 -10.44 1.19 -1.04
N VAL A 217 -11.32 2.18 -0.87
CA VAL A 217 -11.07 3.35 -0.03
C VAL A 217 -10.81 2.93 1.42
N MET A 218 -11.66 2.09 2.03
CA MET A 218 -11.44 1.61 3.40
C MET A 218 -10.15 0.81 3.55
N GLU A 219 -9.84 -0.05 2.57
CA GLU A 219 -8.57 -0.80 2.54
C GLU A 219 -7.36 0.14 2.47
N SER A 220 -7.42 1.16 1.62
CA SER A 220 -6.41 2.21 1.45
C SER A 220 -6.26 3.05 2.73
N VAL A 221 -7.36 3.41 3.38
CA VAL A 221 -7.34 4.12 4.67
C VAL A 221 -6.58 3.30 5.72
N GLY A 222 -6.97 2.04 5.90
CA GLY A 222 -6.28 1.16 6.84
C GLY A 222 -4.82 0.96 6.47
N PHE A 223 -4.49 0.90 5.17
CA PHE A 223 -3.11 0.82 4.71
C PHE A 223 -2.30 2.03 5.19
N TRP A 224 -2.73 3.26 4.86
CA TRP A 224 -1.96 4.46 5.21
C TRP A 224 -1.82 4.67 6.70
N ILE A 225 -2.86 4.39 7.50
CA ILE A 225 -2.77 4.41 8.97
C ILE A 225 -1.65 3.46 9.44
N ARG A 226 -1.69 2.20 9.02
CA ARG A 226 -0.70 1.19 9.43
C ARG A 226 0.72 1.51 8.95
N ARG A 227 0.85 2.08 7.75
CA ARG A 227 2.16 2.51 7.22
C ARG A 227 2.73 3.71 7.96
N THR A 228 1.87 4.57 8.50
CA THR A 228 2.30 5.69 9.34
C THR A 228 2.74 5.20 10.71
N ILE A 229 2.07 4.18 11.27
CA ILE A 229 2.49 3.53 12.53
C ILE A 229 3.86 2.89 12.38
N ASP A 230 4.09 2.09 11.33
CA ASP A 230 5.37 1.43 11.07
C ASP A 230 6.38 2.31 10.30
N GLY A 231 6.11 3.60 10.08
CA GLY A 231 7.03 4.56 9.46
C GLY A 231 7.49 4.22 8.02
N THR A 232 6.73 3.40 7.30
CA THR A 232 7.04 3.03 5.90
C THR A 232 6.16 3.74 4.87
N ASP A 233 5.25 4.60 5.33
CA ASP A 233 4.33 5.42 4.53
C ASP A 233 5.05 6.20 3.42
N GLN A 234 6.11 6.94 3.75
CA GLN A 234 6.85 7.73 2.75
C GLN A 234 7.45 6.87 1.64
N GLY A 235 8.00 5.70 2.00
CA GLY A 235 8.58 4.77 1.02
C GLY A 235 7.51 4.22 0.07
N PHE A 236 6.35 3.83 0.60
CA PHE A 236 5.24 3.36 -0.22
C PHE A 236 4.62 4.48 -1.06
N TYR A 237 4.50 5.69 -0.52
CA TYR A 237 4.02 6.85 -1.25
C TYR A 237 4.94 7.21 -2.42
N GLN A 238 6.27 7.19 -2.21
CA GLN A 238 7.22 7.41 -3.29
C GLN A 238 7.10 6.34 -4.38
N PHE A 239 6.99 5.06 -3.99
CA PHE A 239 6.77 3.99 -4.95
C PHE A 239 5.48 4.19 -5.77
N LEU A 240 4.41 4.61 -5.11
CA LEU A 240 3.14 4.90 -5.75
C LEU A 240 3.24 6.09 -6.73
N LEU A 241 3.91 7.18 -6.32
CA LEU A 241 4.17 8.32 -7.18
C LEU A 241 4.90 7.91 -8.45
N GLU A 242 5.91 7.04 -8.32
CA GLU A 242 6.72 6.58 -9.45
C GLU A 242 5.93 5.71 -10.42
N ILE A 243 5.02 4.87 -9.92
CA ILE A 243 4.05 4.14 -10.75
C ILE A 243 3.17 5.13 -11.53
N LEU A 244 2.59 6.12 -10.85
CA LEU A 244 1.69 7.11 -11.46
C LEU A 244 2.45 7.99 -12.48
N GLN A 245 3.64 8.46 -12.16
CA GLN A 245 4.47 9.21 -13.10
C GLN A 245 4.83 8.38 -14.33
N THR A 246 5.10 7.09 -14.13
CA THR A 246 5.48 6.18 -15.22
C THR A 246 4.31 5.91 -16.16
N TYR A 247 3.13 5.55 -15.63
CA TYR A 247 2.01 5.03 -16.43
C TYR A 247 0.79 5.95 -16.54
N ASP A 248 0.67 6.96 -15.68
CA ASP A 248 -0.56 7.72 -15.45
C ASP A 248 -0.29 9.20 -15.13
N SER A 249 0.71 9.76 -15.83
CA SER A 249 1.21 11.10 -15.54
C SER A 249 0.16 12.19 -15.74
N GLU A 250 -0.83 11.96 -16.61
CA GLU A 250 -1.93 12.91 -16.85
C GLU A 250 -2.82 13.04 -15.61
N PHE A 251 -3.22 11.90 -15.03
CA PHE A 251 -3.95 11.90 -13.77
C PHE A 251 -3.18 12.62 -12.68
N LEU A 252 -1.88 12.37 -12.55
CA LEU A 252 -1.08 13.01 -11.52
C LEU A 252 -1.03 14.53 -11.70
N ARG A 253 -0.85 15.02 -12.94
CA ARG A 253 -0.87 16.47 -13.23
C ARG A 253 -2.22 17.11 -12.89
N ASP A 254 -3.32 16.41 -13.15
CA ASP A 254 -4.65 16.94 -12.85
C ASP A 254 -4.92 16.97 -11.33
N TYR A 255 -4.28 16.11 -10.55
CA TYR A 255 -4.55 15.89 -9.11
C TYR A 255 -3.47 16.45 -8.15
N GLN A 256 -2.45 17.13 -8.69
CA GLN A 256 -1.52 18.00 -7.96
C GLN A 256 -2.15 19.38 -7.74
#